data_AF-A0A5M3XLC0-F1
#
_entry.id   AF-A0A5M3XLC0-F1
#
_cell.length_a   1.000
_cell.length_b   1.000
_cell.length_c   1.000
_cell.angle_alpha   90.00
_cell.angle_beta   90.00
_cell.angle_gamma   90.00
#
_symmetry.space_group_name_H-M   'P 1'
#
loop_
_entity.id
_entity.type
_entity.pdbx_description
1 polymer ?
#
loop_
_entity_poly.entity_id
_entity_poly.type
_entity_poly.pdbx_seq_one_letter_code
_entity_poly.pdbx_strand_id
1 'polypeptide(L)' 'MTSKNPKPNPQSDPVTLVNALGAVWSPDLDAYLSGADPATIRCALCTLAPCACPPFGTDAYFALIQQRHGRGNR' A
#
# COMPACT_ATOMS: atom_id res chain seq x y z
N MET A 1 -23.46 35.44 -22.23
CA MET A 1 -23.36 33.97 -22.23
C MET A 1 -22.65 33.56 -20.95
N THR A 2 -23.39 33.28 -19.88
CA THR A 2 -22.81 32.91 -18.58
C THR A 2 -22.48 31.43 -18.57
N SER A 3 -21.17 31.12 -18.59
CA SER A 3 -20.65 29.76 -18.43
C SER A 3 -21.04 29.24 -17.04
N LYS A 4 -21.88 28.22 -16.97
CA LYS A 4 -22.14 27.47 -15.74
C LYS A 4 -20.95 26.53 -15.53
N ASN A 5 -20.07 26.86 -14.58
CA ASN A 5 -19.06 25.89 -14.13
C ASN A 5 -19.78 24.66 -13.55
N PRO A 6 -19.54 23.44 -14.07
CA PRO A 6 -20.12 22.24 -13.52
C PRO A 6 -19.61 22.02 -12.09
N LYS A 7 -20.50 21.64 -11.16
CA LYS A 7 -20.12 21.31 -9.79
C LYS A 7 -19.16 20.10 -9.80
N PRO A 8 -18.13 20.08 -8.92
CA PRO A 8 -17.27 18.92 -8.78
C PRO A 8 -18.10 17.67 -8.51
N ASN A 9 -17.84 16.60 -9.25
CA ASN A 9 -18.49 15.32 -9.02
C ASN A 9 -17.95 14.75 -7.70
N PRO A 10 -18.78 14.35 -6.73
CA PRO A 10 -18.29 13.70 -5.51
C PRO A 10 -17.46 12.44 -5.79
N GLN A 11 -17.60 11.85 -6.99
CA GLN A 11 -16.78 10.73 -7.48
C GLN A 11 -15.35 11.12 -7.91
N SER A 12 -15.01 12.42 -7.93
CA SER A 12 -13.68 12.92 -8.29
C SER A 12 -12.87 13.47 -7.11
N ASP A 13 -13.35 13.28 -5.87
CA ASP A 13 -12.57 13.63 -4.68
C ASP A 13 -11.45 12.58 -4.44
N PRO A 14 -10.16 12.95 -4.55
CA PRO A 14 -9.06 12.01 -4.37
C PRO A 14 -9.05 11.33 -3.00
N VAL A 15 -9.49 12.04 -1.95
CA VAL A 15 -9.50 11.51 -0.57
C VAL A 15 -10.53 10.39 -0.45
N THR A 16 -11.74 10.61 -0.96
CA THR A 16 -12.80 9.58 -0.99
C THR A 16 -12.37 8.34 -1.76
N LEU A 17 -11.72 8.50 -2.93
CA LEU A 17 -11.23 7.38 -3.74
C LEU A 17 -10.15 6.57 -3.01
N VAL A 18 -9.20 7.23 -2.35
CA VAL A 18 -8.15 6.56 -1.58
C VAL A 18 -8.73 5.83 -0.36
N ASN A 19 -9.67 6.45 0.35
CA ASN A 19 -10.32 5.82 1.50
C ASN A 19 -11.11 4.57 1.11
N ALA A 20 -11.72 4.55 -0.08
CA ALA A 20 -12.46 3.40 -0.58
C ALA A 20 -11.57 2.16 -0.86
N LEU A 21 -10.24 2.33 -0.98
CA LEU A 21 -9.31 1.21 -1.17
C LEU A 21 -9.15 0.35 0.10
N GLY A 22 -9.60 0.83 1.27
CA GLY A 22 -9.39 0.15 2.54
C GLY A 22 -7.90 -0.02 2.89
N ALA A 23 -7.04 0.81 2.29
CA ALA A 23 -5.62 0.79 2.55
C ALA A 23 -5.35 1.31 3.97
N VAL A 24 -4.47 0.63 4.70
CA VAL A 24 -4.03 1.05 6.03
C VAL A 24 -2.65 1.67 5.91
N TRP A 25 -2.45 2.84 6.51
CA TRP A 25 -1.14 3.48 6.57
C TRP A 25 -0.13 2.60 7.32
N SER A 26 1.08 2.49 6.77
CA SER A 26 2.16 1.79 7.47
C SER A 26 2.48 2.55 8.77
N PRO A 27 2.64 1.87 9.92
CA PRO A 27 3.05 2.55 11.14
C PRO A 27 4.50 3.02 11.09
N ASP A 28 5.27 2.64 10.06
CA ASP A 28 6.65 3.06 9.86
C ASP A 28 6.79 4.22 8.86
N LEU A 29 5.68 4.78 8.34
CA LEU A 29 5.72 5.80 7.30
C LEU A 29 6.46 7.07 7.76
N ASP A 30 6.18 7.54 8.98
CA ASP A 30 6.83 8.75 9.51
C ASP A 30 8.34 8.54 9.69
N ALA A 31 8.74 7.36 10.18
CA ALA A 31 10.14 6.99 10.31
C ALA A 31 10.83 6.98 8.93
N TYR A 32 10.21 6.39 7.91
CA TYR A 32 10.71 6.42 6.54
C TYR A 32 10.86 7.85 6.01
N LEU A 33 9.85 8.70 6.18
CA LEU A 33 9.88 10.10 5.72
C LEU A 33 10.92 10.95 6.46
N SER A 34 11.23 10.61 7.72
CA SER A 34 12.31 11.25 8.49
C SER A 34 13.72 10.79 8.11
N GLY A 35 13.86 9.83 7.18
CA GLY A 35 15.14 9.30 6.74
C GLY A 35 15.73 8.22 7.66
N ALA A 36 14.89 7.48 8.37
CA ALA A 36 15.35 6.31 9.13
C ALA A 36 16.01 5.27 8.21
N ASP A 37 16.91 4.46 8.79
CA ASP A 37 17.55 3.35 8.08
C ASP A 37 16.47 2.40 7.50
N PRO A 38 16.44 2.15 6.18
CA PRO A 38 15.51 1.21 5.57
C PRO A 38 15.50 -0.19 6.20
N ALA A 39 16.60 -0.62 6.82
CA ALA A 39 16.66 -1.91 7.52
C ALA A 39 15.75 -1.98 8.77
N THR A 40 15.36 -0.82 9.32
CA THR A 40 14.45 -0.69 10.48
C THR A 40 12.98 -0.60 10.08
N ILE A 41 12.68 -0.40 8.79
CA ILE A 41 11.33 -0.30 8.26
C ILE A 41 10.79 -1.72 8.00
N ARG A 42 9.59 -2.03 8.48
CA ARG A 42 9.01 -3.36 8.24
C ARG A 42 8.73 -3.57 6.76
N CYS A 43 9.14 -4.73 6.28
CA CYS A 43 8.83 -5.17 4.92
C CYS A 43 7.30 -5.24 4.70
N ALA A 44 6.78 -4.65 3.62
CA ALA A 44 5.35 -4.69 3.30
C ALA A 44 4.79 -6.11 3.11
N LEU A 45 5.66 -7.06 2.76
CA LEU A 45 5.31 -8.44 2.48
C LEU A 45 5.35 -9.33 3.75
N CYS A 46 6.50 -9.43 4.42
CA CYS A 46 6.66 -10.27 5.61
C CYS A 46 6.41 -9.55 6.95
N THR A 47 6.26 -8.22 6.95
CA THR A 47 6.02 -7.38 8.14
C THR A 47 7.13 -7.37 9.19
N LEU A 48 8.32 -7.88 8.85
CA LEU A 48 9.50 -7.92 9.71
C LEU A 48 10.52 -6.84 9.34
N ALA A 49 11.29 -6.41 10.34
CA ALA A 49 12.49 -5.56 10.23
C ALA A 49 13.62 -6.20 11.06
N PRO A 50 14.74 -6.66 10.45
CA PRO A 50 15.00 -6.66 9.02
C PRO A 50 14.09 -7.63 8.25
N CYS A 51 14.01 -7.45 6.93
CA CYS A 51 13.24 -8.33 6.05
C CYS A 51 13.77 -9.77 6.12
N ALA A 52 12.86 -10.74 6.24
CA ALA A 52 13.17 -12.17 6.19
C ALA A 52 12.38 -12.90 5.09
N CYS A 53 12.05 -12.20 4.00
CA CYS A 53 11.39 -12.83 2.85
C CYS A 53 12.30 -13.90 2.24
N PRO A 54 11.71 -14.97 1.65
CA PRO A 54 12.46 -15.86 0.78
C PRO A 54 13.12 -15.09 -0.37
N PRO A 55 14.17 -15.65 -1.01
CA PRO A 55 14.82 -15.01 -2.14
C PRO A 55 13.81 -14.64 -3.24
N PHE A 56 13.98 -13.44 -3.80
CA PHE A 56 13.10 -12.92 -4.84
C PHE A 56 12.98 -13.90 -6.01
N GLY A 57 11.76 -14.10 -6.50
CA GLY A 57 11.48 -14.98 -7.65
C GLY A 57 11.40 -16.48 -7.33
N THR A 58 11.57 -16.88 -6.07
CA THR A 58 11.34 -18.28 -5.66
C THR A 58 9.85 -18.59 -5.49
N ASP A 59 9.49 -19.88 -5.58
CA ASP A 59 8.11 -20.33 -5.31
C ASP A 59 7.64 -19.92 -3.92
N ALA A 60 8.54 -19.98 -2.92
CA ALA A 60 8.25 -19.54 -1.56
C ALA A 60 7.96 -18.02 -1.48
N TYR A 61 8.68 -17.20 -2.25
CA TYR A 61 8.42 -15.76 -2.34
C TYR A 61 7.05 -15.47 -2.96
N PHE A 62 6.69 -16.15 -4.05
CA PHE A 62 5.39 -15.97 -4.70
C PHE A 62 4.24 -16.51 -3.86
N ALA A 63 4.43 -17.61 -3.12
CA ALA A 63 3.45 -18.12 -2.18
C ALA A 63 3.14 -17.09 -1.07
N LEU A 64 4.16 -16.40 -0.56
CA LEU A 64 4.01 -15.34 0.44
C LEU A 64 3.24 -14.13 -0.12
N ILE A 65 3.54 -13.71 -1.36
CA ILE A 65 2.77 -12.66 -2.07
C ILE A 65 1.30 -13.07 -2.17
N GLN A 66 1.05 -14.30 -2.60
CA GLN A 66 -0.30 -14.79 -2.80
C GLN A 66 -1.10 -14.80 -1.50
N GLN A 67 -0.48 -15.24 -0.39
CA GLN A 67 -1.08 -15.18 0.94
C GLN A 67 -1.40 -13.74 1.35
N ARG A 68 -0.51 -12.78 1.07
CA ARG A 68 -0.69 -11.37 1.47
C ARG A 68 -1.74 -10.63 0.64
N HIS A 69 -1.84 -10.94 -0.65
CA HIS A 69 -2.73 -10.23 -1.58
C HIS A 69 -4.07 -10.93 -1.82
N GLY A 70 -4.28 -12.13 -1.29
CA GLY A 70 -5.57 -12.81 -1.34
C GLY A 70 -6.09 -13.12 -2.74
N ARG A 71 -5.26 -13.01 -3.79
CA ARG A 71 -5.66 -13.27 -5.21
C ARG A 71 -5.79 -14.76 -5.53
N GLY A 72 -6.10 -15.58 -4.53
CA GLY A 72 -6.07 -17.04 -4.62
C GLY A 72 -7.39 -17.74 -4.41
N ASN A 73 -8.42 -17.06 -3.86
CA ASN A 73 -9.74 -17.65 -3.68
C ASN A 73 -10.80 -16.53 -3.64
N ARG A 74 -11.45 -16.28 -4.77
CA ARG A 74 -12.85 -15.80 -4.79
C ARG A 74 -13.51 -16.24 -6.09
#